data_AF-A0AAR5PFY3-F1
#
_entry.id   AF-A0AAR5PFY3-F1
#
_cell.length_a   1.000
_cell.length_b   1.000
_cell.length_c   1.000
_cell.angle_alpha   90.00
_cell.angle_beta   90.00
_cell.angle_gamma   90.00
#
_symmetry.space_group_name_H-M   'P 1'
#
loop_
_entity.id
_entity.type
_entity.pdbx_description
1 polymer ?
#
loop_
_entity_poly.entity_id
_entity_poly.type
_entity_poly.pdbx_seq_one_letter_code
_entity_poly.pdbx_strand_id
1 'polypeptide(L)'
;MKKKKTPICLKLTSVICGCVDANHKHETLFFIYNFVYVKGFSSQAELENMESKFDKIYELGDRLVVELKTREIFNGIYVDGGKDRIVLDEVIQHNNSNQLRGLYEFYRSEIESVHCLQATLIKENQPEDTPEETLEEPPNEKKMDLKHAMGRGAIKLSEEEYFRLKEMSRSYIYLENADKRYFDAIKVLKDAENIGVMCVGVDPDRRSRISLLALSTRHQVYLLDFSQLQRCKMYPEVKAIFESESICKVIYRGAPLAEILYKSYSVRLQNTFDTQAADLLVQKRNEGDLVERNLSECLAHYLCLPRSLLDQALSITTNQWRERPLNNQLKLYAAQLVVYLVLLKSHLQRLLLSDFYNLMSKLQDHVRVIDDFRFRKYSIAQGQLDEDVMSMIKTL
;
A
#
# COMPACT_ATOMS: atom_id res chain seq x y z
N MET A 1 34.46 -47.67 20.65
CA MET A 1 34.31 -46.82 19.46
C MET A 1 34.18 -45.36 19.90
N LYS A 2 35.22 -44.56 19.64
CA LYS A 2 35.28 -43.10 19.91
C LYS A 2 34.87 -42.36 18.65
N LYS A 3 34.05 -41.30 18.75
CA LYS A 3 34.27 -40.03 18.01
C LYS A 3 33.74 -38.85 18.84
N LYS A 4 34.67 -38.14 19.46
CA LYS A 4 34.53 -36.78 20.00
C LYS A 4 34.49 -35.80 18.80
N LYS A 5 33.60 -34.82 18.84
CA LYS A 5 33.64 -33.65 17.95
C LYS A 5 34.67 -32.64 18.50
N THR A 6 35.68 -32.32 17.69
CA THR A 6 36.62 -31.22 17.89
C THR A 6 36.09 -29.94 17.24
N PRO A 7 36.31 -28.75 17.82
CA PRO A 7 36.08 -27.48 17.15
C PRO A 7 37.28 -27.13 16.25
N ILE A 8 37.01 -26.64 15.04
CA ILE A 8 38.04 -26.08 14.15
C ILE A 8 38.10 -24.57 14.42
N CYS A 9 39.29 -24.15 14.84
CA CYS A 9 39.71 -22.76 15.02
C CYS A 9 40.32 -22.28 13.70
N LEU A 10 39.84 -21.16 13.15
CA LEU A 10 40.54 -20.44 12.08
C LEU A 10 41.05 -19.11 12.65
N LYS A 11 42.35 -19.07 12.89
CA LYS A 11 43.18 -17.88 13.05
C LYS A 11 43.91 -17.63 11.73
N LEU A 12 43.99 -16.37 11.30
CA LEU A 12 45.10 -15.77 10.54
C LEU A 12 44.91 -14.24 10.66
N THR A 13 45.57 -13.55 11.60
CA THR A 13 46.93 -12.95 11.60
C THR A 13 47.13 -11.76 10.66
N SER A 14 47.39 -10.61 11.28
CA SER A 14 47.93 -9.36 10.75
C SER A 14 49.44 -9.43 10.47
N VAL A 15 49.96 -8.79 9.41
CA VAL A 15 51.32 -8.18 9.37
C VAL A 15 51.39 -7.00 8.34
N ILE A 16 51.54 -5.78 8.89
CA ILE A 16 52.52 -4.69 8.65
C ILE A 16 53.06 -4.35 7.23
N CYS A 17 52.80 -3.09 6.84
CA CYS A 17 53.62 -1.99 6.27
C CYS A 17 54.95 -2.24 5.50
N GLY A 18 55.13 -1.49 4.39
CA GLY A 18 56.44 -1.16 3.79
C GLY A 18 56.33 -0.16 2.63
N CYS A 19 56.77 1.08 2.85
CA CYS A 19 57.04 2.10 1.81
C CYS A 19 58.35 1.78 1.07
N VAL A 20 58.50 2.17 -0.21
CA VAL A 20 59.65 2.91 -0.80
C VAL A 20 59.29 3.40 -2.22
N ASP A 21 59.68 4.64 -2.49
CA ASP A 21 59.49 5.49 -3.66
C ASP A 21 60.36 5.19 -4.92
N ALA A 22 59.90 5.80 -6.02
CA ALA A 22 60.64 6.45 -7.14
C ALA A 22 61.36 5.59 -8.21
N ASN A 23 60.81 5.57 -9.44
CA ASN A 23 61.28 6.44 -10.53
C ASN A 23 60.49 6.23 -11.86
N HIS A 24 60.34 7.34 -12.59
CA HIS A 24 59.63 7.50 -13.87
C HIS A 24 60.07 6.54 -15.01
N LYS A 25 59.11 6.04 -15.79
CA LYS A 25 58.74 6.59 -17.12
C LYS A 25 57.51 5.85 -17.71
N HIS A 26 56.72 6.62 -18.44
CA HIS A 26 55.45 6.27 -19.08
C HIS A 26 55.56 5.08 -20.05
N GLU A 27 54.77 4.04 -19.83
CA GLU A 27 54.27 3.13 -20.87
C GLU A 27 52.82 2.75 -20.54
N THR A 28 51.94 2.95 -21.52
CA THR A 28 50.52 2.61 -21.50
C THR A 28 50.37 1.08 -21.53
N LEU A 29 49.91 0.47 -20.43
CA LEU A 29 49.60 -0.96 -20.37
C LEU A 29 48.15 -1.20 -19.93
N PHE A 30 47.36 -1.65 -20.91
CA PHE A 30 46.19 -2.50 -20.73
C PHE A 30 46.60 -3.73 -19.92
N PHE A 31 46.01 -3.93 -18.74
CA PHE A 31 46.08 -5.21 -18.04
C PHE A 31 44.68 -5.80 -17.87
N ILE A 32 44.50 -6.86 -18.65
CA ILE A 32 43.54 -7.95 -18.49
C ILE A 32 43.78 -8.57 -17.11
N TYR A 33 42.73 -8.68 -16.28
CA TYR A 33 42.75 -9.60 -15.15
C TYR A 33 41.81 -10.77 -15.42
N ASN A 34 42.44 -11.94 -15.38
CA ASN A 34 41.90 -13.27 -15.58
C ASN A 34 40.76 -13.58 -14.60
N PHE A 35 39.61 -13.99 -15.16
CA PHE A 35 38.61 -14.78 -14.45
C PHE A 35 39.16 -16.20 -14.26
N VAL A 36 39.44 -16.58 -13.01
CA VAL A 36 39.61 -17.99 -12.64
C VAL A 36 38.23 -18.62 -12.59
N TYR A 37 37.96 -19.49 -13.56
CA TYR A 37 36.83 -20.41 -13.59
C TYR A 37 36.87 -21.32 -12.36
N VAL A 38 35.87 -21.20 -11.48
CA VAL A 38 35.45 -22.30 -10.61
C VAL A 38 34.06 -22.71 -11.07
N LYS A 39 33.97 -23.93 -11.62
CA LYS A 39 32.73 -24.58 -12.06
C LYS A 39 31.71 -24.62 -10.92
N GLY A 40 30.67 -23.79 -11.02
CA GLY A 40 29.36 -24.03 -10.42
C GLY A 40 28.37 -24.18 -11.57
N PHE A 41 27.68 -25.31 -11.63
CA PHE A 41 26.74 -25.67 -12.69
C PHE A 41 25.59 -24.65 -12.76
N SER A 42 25.56 -23.79 -13.78
CA SER A 42 24.31 -23.17 -14.25
C SER A 42 23.66 -24.16 -15.21
N SER A 43 22.49 -24.68 -14.87
CA SER A 43 21.71 -25.50 -15.79
C SER A 43 21.32 -24.65 -17.01
N GLN A 44 21.19 -25.26 -18.20
CA GLN A 44 20.67 -24.58 -19.40
C GLN A 44 19.30 -23.90 -19.15
N ALA A 45 18.56 -24.36 -18.13
CA ALA A 45 17.32 -23.73 -17.65
C ALA A 45 17.50 -22.32 -17.06
N GLU A 46 18.69 -21.93 -16.57
CA GLU A 46 18.94 -20.57 -16.04
C GLU A 46 19.27 -19.55 -17.14
N LEU A 47 19.81 -20.00 -18.27
CA LEU A 47 20.01 -19.16 -19.46
C LEU A 47 18.70 -19.01 -20.27
N GLU A 48 17.90 -20.07 -20.36
CA GLU A 48 16.55 -20.00 -20.95
C GLU A 48 15.58 -19.16 -20.08
N ASN A 49 15.83 -19.00 -18.78
CA ASN A 49 15.02 -18.14 -17.89
C ASN A 49 15.32 -16.64 -17.97
N MET A 50 16.44 -16.23 -18.57
CA MET A 50 16.69 -14.81 -18.86
C MET A 50 16.04 -14.37 -20.18
N GLU A 51 15.81 -15.30 -21.12
CA GLU A 51 15.12 -15.01 -22.39
C GLU A 51 13.59 -14.91 -22.24
N SER A 52 13.00 -15.37 -21.12
CA SER A 52 11.52 -15.40 -20.96
C SER A 52 10.91 -14.21 -20.20
N LYS A 53 11.70 -13.21 -19.78
CA LYS A 53 11.18 -12.14 -18.89
C LYS A 53 10.35 -11.06 -19.60
N PHE A 54 10.29 -11.06 -20.94
CA PHE A 54 9.65 -9.96 -21.68
C PHE A 54 8.83 -10.37 -22.91
N ASP A 55 8.38 -11.62 -23.01
CA ASP A 55 7.48 -12.12 -24.08
C ASP A 55 6.02 -11.64 -23.96
N LYS A 56 5.72 -10.72 -23.04
CA LYS A 56 4.40 -10.09 -23.00
C LYS A 56 4.23 -9.19 -24.23
N ILE A 57 3.42 -9.69 -25.16
CA ILE A 57 2.86 -8.94 -26.28
C ILE A 57 1.79 -8.02 -25.71
N TYR A 58 1.93 -6.71 -25.93
CA TYR A 58 0.92 -5.71 -25.58
C TYR A 58 0.04 -5.44 -26.80
N GLU A 59 -1.24 -5.17 -26.58
CA GLU A 59 -2.15 -4.85 -27.68
C GLU A 59 -2.10 -3.34 -27.99
N LEU A 60 -2.23 -3.00 -29.28
CA LEU A 60 -2.29 -1.60 -29.71
C LEU A 60 -3.43 -0.87 -28.99
N GLY A 61 -3.10 0.23 -28.31
CA GLY A 61 -4.04 1.00 -27.49
C GLY A 61 -3.95 0.72 -25.99
N ASP A 62 -3.18 -0.28 -25.56
CA ASP A 62 -2.93 -0.54 -24.14
C ASP A 62 -2.26 0.66 -23.48
N ARG A 63 -2.76 1.11 -22.32
CA ARG A 63 -2.07 2.14 -21.56
C ARG A 63 -1.00 1.50 -20.70
N LEU A 64 0.27 1.78 -20.98
CA LEU A 64 1.41 1.17 -20.28
C LEU A 64 2.08 2.17 -19.35
N VAL A 65 2.50 1.69 -18.19
CA VAL A 65 3.43 2.36 -17.28
C VAL A 65 4.77 1.64 -17.34
N VAL A 66 5.80 2.36 -17.77
CA VAL A 66 7.17 1.86 -17.95
C VAL A 66 8.07 2.50 -16.90
N GLU A 67 8.68 1.70 -16.02
CA GLU A 67 9.73 2.13 -15.10
C GLU A 67 11.09 1.74 -15.69
N LEU A 68 11.98 2.71 -15.87
CA LEU A 68 13.36 2.48 -16.28
C LEU A 68 14.23 2.11 -15.07
N LYS A 69 15.37 1.45 -15.33
CA LYS A 69 16.39 1.13 -14.32
C LYS A 69 16.94 2.38 -13.62
N THR A 70 16.89 3.53 -14.32
CA THR A 70 17.24 4.86 -13.79
C THR A 70 16.21 5.41 -12.79
N ARG A 71 15.10 4.69 -12.55
CA ARG A 71 13.93 5.07 -11.73
C ARG A 71 13.06 6.16 -12.34
N GLU A 72 13.21 6.40 -13.64
CA GLU A 72 12.29 7.24 -14.40
C GLU A 72 11.04 6.46 -14.79
N ILE A 73 9.88 7.08 -14.61
CA ILE A 73 8.59 6.42 -14.88
C ILE A 73 7.87 7.20 -15.98
N PHE A 74 7.44 6.46 -16.98
CA PHE A 74 6.71 6.96 -18.14
C PHE A 74 5.35 6.27 -18.23
N ASN A 75 4.31 7.01 -18.58
CA ASN A 75 2.97 6.50 -18.81
C ASN A 75 2.51 6.95 -20.19
N GLY A 76 2.02 6.03 -21.03
CA GLY A 76 1.57 6.35 -22.37
C GLY A 76 0.76 5.23 -23.01
N ILE A 77 0.26 5.47 -24.20
CA ILE A 77 -0.53 4.51 -24.98
C ILE A 77 0.42 3.70 -25.87
N TYR A 78 0.37 2.37 -25.79
CA TYR A 78 1.16 1.48 -26.64
C TYR A 78 0.69 1.56 -28.08
N VAL A 79 1.61 1.90 -28.98
CA VAL A 79 1.30 2.10 -30.40
C VAL A 79 2.17 1.29 -31.35
N ASP A 80 3.33 0.81 -30.90
CA ASP A 80 4.17 -0.15 -31.61
C ASP A 80 5.19 -0.75 -30.64
N GLY A 81 5.78 -1.89 -30.97
CA GLY A 81 6.82 -2.50 -30.16
C GLY A 81 7.10 -3.94 -30.56
N GLY A 82 8.31 -4.38 -30.24
CA GLY A 82 8.80 -5.72 -30.57
C GLY A 82 9.50 -6.37 -29.39
N LYS A 83 10.33 -7.36 -29.69
CA LYS A 83 11.13 -8.09 -28.69
C LYS A 83 12.14 -7.21 -27.95
N ASP A 84 12.57 -6.11 -28.56
CA ASP A 84 13.65 -5.27 -28.04
C ASP A 84 13.20 -3.87 -27.60
N ARG A 85 12.01 -3.41 -28.00
CA ARG A 85 11.53 -2.05 -27.73
C ARG A 85 10.03 -1.96 -27.50
N ILE A 86 9.63 -0.90 -26.81
CA ILE A 86 8.23 -0.49 -26.60
C ILE A 86 8.11 0.96 -27.05
N VAL A 87 7.10 1.26 -27.88
CA VAL A 87 6.80 2.61 -28.37
C VAL A 87 5.48 3.08 -27.77
N LEU A 88 5.53 4.23 -27.11
CA LEU A 88 4.37 4.86 -26.49
C LEU A 88 4.04 6.20 -27.14
N ASP A 89 2.76 6.52 -27.23
CA ASP A 89 2.22 7.83 -27.59
C ASP A 89 1.55 8.50 -26.38
N GLU A 90 1.26 9.80 -26.46
CA GLU A 90 0.71 10.63 -25.38
C GLU A 90 1.47 10.47 -24.05
N VAL A 91 2.80 10.48 -24.12
CA VAL A 91 3.67 10.08 -23.00
C VAL A 91 3.79 11.17 -21.95
N ILE A 92 3.58 10.76 -20.70
CA ILE A 92 3.75 11.57 -19.50
C ILE A 92 4.94 11.00 -18.72
N GLN A 93 5.97 11.84 -18.49
CA GLN A 93 7.09 11.48 -17.62
C GLN A 93 6.77 11.94 -16.20
N HIS A 94 6.75 11.01 -15.24
CA HIS A 94 6.33 11.33 -13.87
C HIS A 94 7.38 12.09 -13.04
N ASN A 95 8.62 12.19 -13.53
CA ASN A 95 9.72 12.86 -12.83
C ASN A 95 9.85 14.35 -13.17
N ASN A 96 9.17 14.82 -14.23
CA ASN A 96 9.21 16.21 -14.66
C ASN A 96 7.87 16.55 -15.30
N SER A 97 7.23 17.65 -14.91
CA SER A 97 5.83 18.01 -15.21
C SER A 97 5.49 18.27 -16.69
N ASN A 98 6.29 17.76 -17.63
CA ASN A 98 6.11 17.91 -19.05
C ASN A 98 5.30 16.74 -19.62
N GLN A 99 4.16 17.06 -20.23
CA GLN A 99 3.52 16.17 -21.18
C GLN A 99 4.37 16.19 -22.45
N LEU A 100 5.06 15.09 -22.70
CA LEU A 100 5.96 14.97 -23.82
C LEU A 100 5.12 14.76 -25.08
N ARG A 101 5.26 15.64 -26.07
CA ARG A 101 4.52 15.53 -27.34
C ARG A 101 5.27 14.61 -28.30
N GLY A 102 4.56 13.66 -28.90
CA GLY A 102 5.09 12.73 -29.90
C GLY A 102 5.38 11.33 -29.35
N LEU A 103 5.88 10.46 -30.23
CA LEU A 103 6.19 9.08 -29.94
C LEU A 103 7.50 8.96 -29.14
N TYR A 104 7.50 8.11 -28.12
CA TYR A 104 8.69 7.78 -27.34
C TYR A 104 8.99 6.28 -27.42
N GLU A 105 10.23 5.98 -27.80
CA GLU A 105 10.75 4.61 -27.87
C GLU A 105 11.58 4.30 -26.64
N PHE A 106 11.33 3.15 -26.02
CA PHE A 106 12.08 2.63 -24.87
C PHE A 106 12.65 1.26 -25.21
N TYR A 107 13.97 1.09 -25.05
CA TYR A 107 14.60 -0.22 -25.19
C TYR A 107 14.33 -1.08 -23.96
N ARG A 108 13.92 -2.34 -24.17
CA ARG A 108 13.60 -3.26 -23.06
C ARG A 108 14.79 -3.57 -22.17
N SER A 109 16.02 -3.41 -22.67
CA SER A 109 17.25 -3.50 -21.87
C SER A 109 17.36 -2.42 -20.79
N GLU A 110 16.69 -1.29 -20.96
CA GLU A 110 16.71 -0.12 -20.05
C GLU A 110 15.51 -0.12 -19.10
N ILE A 111 14.50 -0.96 -19.39
CA ILE A 111 13.27 -1.07 -18.63
C ILE A 111 13.47 -2.02 -17.43
N GLU A 112 13.10 -1.55 -16.24
CA GLU A 112 13.06 -2.34 -15.02
C GLU A 112 11.72 -3.09 -14.91
N SER A 113 10.60 -2.43 -15.23
CA SER A 113 9.28 -3.05 -15.23
C SER A 113 8.28 -2.36 -16.17
N VAL A 114 7.26 -3.11 -16.62
CA VAL A 114 6.15 -2.59 -17.43
C VAL A 114 4.83 -3.10 -16.86
N HIS A 115 3.86 -2.19 -16.70
CA HIS A 115 2.52 -2.49 -16.22
C HIS A 115 1.48 -2.01 -17.23
N CYS A 116 0.62 -2.91 -17.72
CA CYS A 116 -0.54 -2.54 -18.52
C CYS A 116 -1.70 -2.14 -17.60
N LEU A 117 -2.23 -0.93 -17.83
CA LEU A 117 -3.43 -0.39 -17.22
C LEU A 117 -4.59 -0.70 -18.16
N GLN A 118 -5.36 -1.76 -17.88
CA GLN A 118 -6.51 -2.11 -18.73
C GLN A 118 -7.54 -0.98 -18.75
N ALA A 119 -7.69 -0.35 -19.91
CA ALA A 119 -8.77 0.56 -20.25
C ALA A 119 -9.77 -0.19 -21.12
N THR A 120 -10.97 -0.46 -20.61
CA THR A 120 -12.06 -0.98 -21.44
C THR A 120 -12.49 0.11 -22.41
N LEU A 121 -11.96 0.10 -23.64
CA LEU A 121 -12.42 0.95 -24.72
C LEU A 121 -13.77 0.41 -25.22
N ILE A 122 -14.85 1.04 -24.78
CA ILE A 122 -16.14 0.96 -25.49
C ILE A 122 -15.92 1.66 -26.83
N LYS A 123 -15.90 0.89 -27.92
CA LYS A 123 -16.15 1.44 -29.26
C LYS A 123 -17.61 1.17 -29.61
N GLU A 124 -18.40 2.22 -29.57
CA GLU A 124 -19.66 2.28 -30.33
C GLU A 124 -19.32 2.32 -31.82
N ASN A 125 -19.92 1.42 -32.62
CA ASN A 125 -20.58 1.72 -33.89
C ASN A 125 -21.04 0.43 -34.61
N GLN A 126 -22.37 0.22 -34.59
CA GLN A 126 -23.30 -0.09 -35.71
C GLN A 126 -23.09 -1.28 -36.68
N PRO A 127 -24.19 -1.76 -37.32
CA PRO A 127 -24.44 -3.18 -37.63
C PRO A 127 -24.19 -3.54 -39.10
N GLU A 128 -23.74 -4.77 -39.39
CA GLU A 128 -23.88 -5.39 -40.71
C GLU A 128 -24.10 -6.91 -40.62
N ASP A 129 -24.83 -7.40 -41.62
CA ASP A 129 -25.58 -8.64 -41.73
C ASP A 129 -24.76 -9.90 -42.14
N THR A 130 -25.31 -11.07 -41.78
CA THR A 130 -25.22 -12.42 -42.41
C THR A 130 -23.92 -13.24 -42.34
N PRO A 131 -23.97 -14.60 -42.50
CA PRO A 131 -24.85 -15.59 -41.86
C PRO A 131 -24.06 -16.77 -41.24
N GLU A 132 -24.79 -17.60 -40.48
CA GLU A 132 -24.41 -18.81 -39.73
C GLU A 132 -23.42 -19.77 -40.41
N GLU A 133 -22.35 -20.15 -39.69
CA GLU A 133 -21.76 -21.49 -39.77
C GLU A 133 -21.51 -22.04 -38.35
N THR A 134 -22.15 -23.17 -38.09
CA THR A 134 -22.15 -23.97 -36.88
C THR A 134 -20.79 -24.61 -36.60
N LEU A 135 -20.19 -24.31 -35.44
CA LEU A 135 -19.15 -25.13 -34.83
C LEU A 135 -19.40 -25.25 -33.32
N GLU A 136 -19.37 -26.49 -32.87
CA GLU A 136 -19.86 -27.01 -31.59
C GLU A 136 -19.11 -26.46 -30.37
N GLU A 137 -19.87 -26.14 -29.31
CA GLU A 137 -19.37 -25.66 -28.01
C GLU A 137 -18.67 -26.78 -27.21
N PRO A 138 -17.47 -26.52 -26.63
CA PRO A 138 -16.97 -27.29 -25.49
C PRO A 138 -17.55 -26.76 -24.15
N PRO A 139 -17.53 -27.57 -23.08
CA PRO A 139 -18.43 -27.40 -21.94
C PRO A 139 -18.02 -26.26 -21.01
N ASN A 140 -18.93 -25.30 -20.87
CA ASN A 140 -19.23 -24.46 -19.70
C ASN A 140 -18.22 -24.47 -18.52
N GLU A 141 -17.06 -23.82 -18.69
CA GLU A 141 -16.35 -23.26 -17.55
C GLU A 141 -16.99 -21.91 -17.20
N LYS A 142 -17.51 -21.83 -15.98
CA LYS A 142 -18.16 -20.65 -15.41
C LYS A 142 -17.30 -19.41 -15.65
N LYS A 143 -17.76 -18.53 -16.55
CA LYS A 143 -17.41 -17.11 -16.58
C LYS A 143 -17.70 -16.55 -15.19
N MET A 144 -16.67 -16.48 -14.35
CA MET A 144 -16.72 -15.75 -13.10
C MET A 144 -16.75 -14.28 -13.49
N ASP A 145 -17.95 -13.69 -13.43
CA ASP A 145 -18.18 -12.27 -13.67
C ASP A 145 -17.12 -11.42 -12.97
N LEU A 146 -16.19 -10.82 -13.73
CA LEU A 146 -15.19 -9.88 -13.20
C LEU A 146 -15.84 -8.65 -12.55
N LYS A 147 -17.15 -8.44 -12.71
CA LYS A 147 -17.94 -7.47 -11.94
C LYS A 147 -18.05 -7.81 -10.45
N HIS A 148 -17.80 -9.05 -10.04
CA HIS A 148 -17.76 -9.47 -8.63
C HIS A 148 -16.35 -9.38 -8.01
N ALA A 149 -15.29 -9.15 -8.79
CA ALA A 149 -13.93 -9.05 -8.27
C ALA A 149 -13.56 -7.63 -7.78
N MET A 150 -14.25 -6.60 -8.28
CA MET A 150 -14.21 -5.26 -7.71
C MET A 150 -15.36 -5.15 -6.71
N GLY A 151 -15.02 -4.98 -5.42
CA GLY A 151 -16.03 -4.73 -4.40
C GLY A 151 -16.94 -3.58 -4.83
N ARG A 152 -18.26 -3.79 -4.74
CA ARG A 152 -19.24 -2.71 -4.96
C ARG A 152 -18.97 -1.61 -3.94
N GLY A 153 -18.15 -0.63 -4.31
CA GLY A 153 -17.70 0.42 -3.42
C GLY A 153 -16.23 0.83 -3.52
N ALA A 154 -15.37 0.12 -4.27
CA ALA A 154 -13.96 0.48 -4.35
C ALA A 154 -13.72 1.93 -4.83
N ILE A 155 -12.91 2.70 -4.10
CA ILE A 155 -12.48 4.04 -4.54
C ILE A 155 -11.25 3.89 -5.43
N LYS A 156 -11.32 4.46 -6.62
CA LYS A 156 -10.13 4.77 -7.41
C LYS A 156 -9.41 5.94 -6.74
N LEU A 157 -8.32 5.64 -6.04
CA LEU A 157 -7.47 6.65 -5.42
C LEU A 157 -6.96 7.64 -6.49
N SER A 158 -7.02 8.95 -6.23
CA SER A 158 -6.43 9.93 -7.15
C SER A 158 -4.91 9.77 -7.14
N GLU A 159 -4.26 10.09 -8.26
CA GLU A 159 -2.80 10.03 -8.36
C GLU A 159 -2.13 10.91 -7.30
N GLU A 160 -2.64 12.13 -7.09
CA GLU A 160 -2.15 13.07 -6.07
C GLU A 160 -2.19 12.46 -4.66
N GLU A 161 -3.31 11.82 -4.29
CA GLU A 161 -3.47 11.21 -2.97
C GLU A 161 -2.55 9.99 -2.80
N TYR A 162 -2.37 9.20 -3.87
CA TYR A 162 -1.41 8.10 -3.88
C TYR A 162 0.03 8.58 -3.68
N PHE A 163 0.46 9.59 -4.44
CA PHE A 163 1.80 10.16 -4.32
C PHE A 163 2.03 10.78 -2.95
N ARG A 164 1.03 11.48 -2.40
CA ARG A 164 1.07 12.03 -1.05
C ARG A 164 1.31 10.96 0.01
N LEU A 165 0.59 9.83 -0.06
CA LEU A 165 0.76 8.70 0.87
C LEU A 165 2.11 8.02 0.68
N LYS A 166 2.55 7.83 -0.57
CA LYS A 166 3.86 7.25 -0.89
C LYS A 166 4.99 8.10 -0.32
N GLU A 167 4.92 9.42 -0.49
CA GLU A 167 5.91 10.35 0.06
C GLU A 167 5.87 10.36 1.58
N MET A 168 4.67 10.42 2.18
CA MET A 168 4.49 10.34 3.63
C MET A 168 5.09 9.05 4.23
N SER A 169 5.07 7.94 3.49
CA SER A 169 5.71 6.69 3.91
C SER A 169 7.25 6.75 3.90
N ARG A 170 7.85 7.65 3.11
CA ARG A 170 9.31 7.84 2.98
C ARG A 170 9.82 8.94 3.89
N SER A 171 9.03 9.99 4.10
CA SER A 171 9.33 11.13 4.96
C SER A 171 8.92 10.90 6.42
N TYR A 172 9.00 9.67 6.91
CA TYR A 172 8.63 9.32 8.29
C TYR A 172 9.55 10.02 9.31
N ILE A 173 9.02 10.28 10.51
CA ILE A 173 9.80 10.81 11.64
C ILE A 173 10.06 9.67 12.62
N TYR A 174 11.31 9.23 12.71
CA TYR A 174 11.74 8.19 13.65
C TYR A 174 12.17 8.81 14.98
N LEU A 175 11.61 8.33 16.10
CA LEU A 175 11.75 8.90 17.42
C LEU A 175 12.30 7.83 18.38
N GLU A 176 13.60 7.89 18.64
CA GLU A 176 14.29 6.94 19.52
C GLU A 176 14.23 7.36 21.00
N ASN A 177 14.14 8.67 21.25
CA ASN A 177 14.23 9.27 22.57
C ASN A 177 13.08 10.26 22.80
N ALA A 178 12.71 10.46 24.07
CA ALA A 178 11.76 11.48 24.49
C ALA A 178 12.39 12.88 24.51
N ASP A 179 12.86 13.32 23.34
CA ASP A 179 13.46 14.63 23.11
C ASP A 179 12.43 15.67 22.61
N LYS A 180 12.91 16.85 22.18
CA LYS A 180 12.03 17.90 21.64
C LYS A 180 11.18 17.40 20.46
N ARG A 181 11.77 16.62 19.53
CA ARG A 181 11.05 16.10 18.36
C ARG A 181 9.94 15.15 18.77
N TYR A 182 10.17 14.35 19.81
CA TYR A 182 9.13 13.50 20.38
C TYR A 182 7.97 14.34 20.93
N PHE A 183 8.23 15.37 21.74
CA PHE A 183 7.14 16.21 22.28
C PHE A 183 6.41 17.01 21.21
N ASP A 184 7.12 17.47 20.16
CA ASP A 184 6.50 18.11 19.00
C ASP A 184 5.57 17.14 18.26
N ALA A 185 6.00 15.89 18.06
CA ALA A 185 5.17 14.85 17.45
C ALA A 185 3.95 14.50 18.31
N ILE A 186 4.11 14.38 19.64
CA ILE A 186 3.02 14.14 20.57
C ILE A 186 1.97 15.24 20.52
N LYS A 187 2.38 16.51 20.39
CA LYS A 187 1.44 17.63 20.24
C LYS A 187 0.58 17.45 18.99
N VAL A 188 1.21 17.15 17.84
CA VAL A 188 0.48 16.90 16.59
C VAL A 188 -0.47 15.70 16.73
N LEU A 189 -0.04 14.62 17.38
CA LEU A 189 -0.87 13.43 17.59
C LEU A 189 -2.05 13.68 18.54
N LYS A 190 -1.90 14.55 19.55
CA LYS A 190 -2.97 14.92 20.48
C LYS A 190 -4.01 15.83 19.85
N ASP A 191 -3.60 16.66 18.88
CA ASP A 191 -4.49 17.56 18.15
C ASP A 191 -5.20 16.86 16.97
N ALA A 192 -4.79 15.64 16.63
CA ALA A 192 -5.38 14.86 15.54
C ALA A 192 -6.71 14.21 15.94
N GLU A 193 -7.71 14.29 15.06
CA GLU A 193 -8.99 13.59 15.25
C GLU A 193 -8.87 12.07 15.04
N ASN A 194 -8.06 11.65 14.07
CA ASN A 194 -7.88 10.26 13.69
C ASN A 194 -6.38 9.96 13.61
N ILE A 195 -5.95 8.87 14.25
CA ILE A 195 -4.59 8.36 14.14
C ILE A 195 -4.60 6.90 13.71
N GLY A 196 -3.85 6.54 12.68
CA GLY A 196 -3.55 5.15 12.35
C GLY A 196 -2.55 4.58 13.34
N VAL A 197 -2.76 3.34 13.79
CA VAL A 197 -1.86 2.67 14.74
C VAL A 197 -1.49 1.30 14.23
N MET A 198 -0.18 1.03 14.20
CA MET A 198 0.37 -0.29 13.94
C MET A 198 1.49 -0.59 14.94
N CYS A 199 1.45 -1.77 15.55
CA CYS A 199 2.52 -2.26 16.42
C CYS A 199 3.28 -3.37 15.72
N VAL A 200 4.60 -3.25 15.65
CA VAL A 200 5.47 -4.29 15.09
C VAL A 200 6.50 -4.76 16.11
N GLY A 201 6.95 -6.01 15.94
CA GLY A 201 7.92 -6.66 16.82
C GLY A 201 7.42 -6.89 18.25
N VAL A 202 6.19 -7.39 18.40
CA VAL A 202 5.61 -7.81 19.70
C VAL A 202 6.20 -9.15 20.14
N ASP A 203 6.72 -9.21 21.37
CA ASP A 203 7.37 -10.42 21.91
C ASP A 203 6.35 -11.42 22.52
N PRO A 204 6.15 -12.62 21.93
CA PRO A 204 5.22 -13.60 22.48
C PRO A 204 5.63 -14.19 23.84
N ASP A 205 6.94 -14.21 24.16
CA ASP A 205 7.49 -14.93 25.32
C ASP A 205 7.80 -14.00 26.52
N ARG A 206 7.93 -12.69 26.30
CA ARG A 206 8.32 -11.70 27.35
C ARG A 206 7.24 -10.68 27.66
N ARG A 207 6.04 -11.15 28.04
CA ARG A 207 4.91 -10.27 28.40
C ARG A 207 4.59 -9.26 27.29
N SER A 208 4.58 -9.70 26.03
CA SER A 208 4.07 -8.95 24.87
C SER A 208 4.47 -7.48 24.83
N ARG A 209 5.77 -7.19 24.92
CA ARG A 209 6.26 -5.81 24.82
C ARG A 209 6.24 -5.33 23.37
N ILE A 210 5.80 -4.10 23.18
CA ILE A 210 5.86 -3.38 21.90
C ILE A 210 7.31 -2.90 21.71
N SER A 211 7.94 -3.22 20.59
CA SER A 211 9.30 -2.74 20.27
C SER A 211 9.30 -1.50 19.37
N LEU A 212 8.34 -1.40 18.45
CA LEU A 212 8.15 -0.23 17.60
C LEU A 212 6.66 0.06 17.45
N LEU A 213 6.30 1.33 17.64
CA LEU A 213 4.95 1.83 17.43
C LEU A 213 4.96 2.77 16.22
N ALA A 214 4.28 2.35 15.15
CA ALA A 214 4.06 3.18 13.98
C ALA A 214 2.70 3.89 14.10
N LEU A 215 2.71 5.20 14.00
CA LEU A 215 1.54 6.06 14.10
C LEU A 215 1.44 6.90 12.82
N SER A 216 0.23 7.06 12.29
CA SER A 216 -0.02 7.97 11.17
C SER A 216 -1.10 8.97 11.52
N THR A 217 -0.91 10.22 11.11
CA THR A 217 -2.00 11.17 10.96
C THR A 217 -2.39 11.23 9.48
N ARG A 218 -3.27 12.15 9.09
CA ARG A 218 -3.49 12.43 7.68
C ARG A 218 -2.21 12.90 6.97
N HIS A 219 -1.28 13.57 7.65
CA HIS A 219 -0.19 14.32 7.01
C HIS A 219 1.22 13.83 7.34
N GLN A 220 1.40 13.00 8.37
CA GLN A 220 2.73 12.56 8.79
C GLN A 220 2.68 11.16 9.42
N VAL A 221 3.72 10.37 9.17
CA VAL A 221 4.02 9.12 9.89
C VAL A 221 5.09 9.33 10.94
N TYR A 222 4.86 8.79 12.14
CA TYR A 222 5.78 8.79 13.27
C TYR A 222 6.09 7.35 13.68
N LEU A 223 7.38 7.04 13.84
CA LEU A 223 7.85 5.74 14.27
C LEU A 223 8.50 5.91 15.64
N LEU A 224 7.79 5.52 16.70
CA LEU A 224 8.27 5.63 18.07
C LEU A 224 8.97 4.33 18.45
N ASP A 225 10.26 4.41 18.77
CA ASP A 225 11.03 3.26 19.21
C ASP A 225 10.86 3.01 20.71
N PHE A 226 10.33 1.84 21.04
CA PHE A 226 10.12 1.41 22.43
C PHE A 226 11.23 0.48 22.94
N SER A 227 12.22 0.14 22.11
CA SER A 227 13.31 -0.79 22.47
C SER A 227 14.12 -0.34 23.69
N GLN A 228 14.27 0.97 23.90
CA GLN A 228 15.02 1.52 25.03
C GLN A 228 14.18 1.64 26.32
N LEU A 229 12.87 1.37 26.29
CA LEU A 229 12.07 1.35 27.52
C LEU A 229 12.44 0.13 28.38
N GLN A 230 13.35 0.35 29.32
CA GLN A 230 13.78 -0.66 30.29
C GLN A 230 12.68 -1.02 31.32
N ARG A 231 11.57 -0.29 31.36
CA ARG A 231 10.45 -0.51 32.29
C ARG A 231 9.16 -0.73 31.48
N CYS A 232 8.32 -1.68 31.91
CA CYS A 232 6.97 -1.94 31.36
C CYS A 232 5.99 -0.77 31.60
N LYS A 233 6.40 0.48 31.39
CA LYS A 233 5.59 1.67 31.59
C LYS A 233 5.50 2.40 30.27
N MET A 234 4.29 2.55 29.76
CA MET A 234 4.03 3.38 28.59
C MET A 234 4.41 4.83 28.91
N TYR A 235 4.92 5.58 27.94
CA TYR A 235 5.09 7.03 28.11
C TYR A 235 3.74 7.67 28.47
N PRO A 236 3.67 8.55 29.48
CA PRO A 236 2.40 9.13 29.92
C PRO A 236 1.63 9.82 28.80
N GLU A 237 2.33 10.47 27.87
CA GLU A 237 1.73 11.18 26.76
C GLU A 237 1.13 10.23 25.73
N VAL A 238 1.82 9.11 25.44
CA VAL A 238 1.32 8.06 24.54
C VAL A 238 0.14 7.32 25.18
N LYS A 239 0.21 7.05 26.49
CA LYS A 239 -0.92 6.49 27.26
C LYS A 239 -2.15 7.40 27.14
N ALA A 240 -1.99 8.71 27.32
CA ALA A 240 -3.08 9.67 27.20
C ALA A 240 -3.73 9.66 25.80
N ILE A 241 -2.94 9.49 24.73
CA ILE A 241 -3.47 9.36 23.36
C ILE A 241 -4.33 8.09 23.22
N PHE A 242 -3.84 6.95 23.71
CA PHE A 242 -4.59 5.68 23.63
C PHE A 242 -5.86 5.67 24.48
N GLU A 243 -5.84 6.33 25.63
CA GLU A 243 -6.98 6.44 26.56
C GLU A 243 -7.94 7.58 26.22
N SER A 244 -7.58 8.45 25.26
CA SER A 244 -8.45 9.56 24.85
C SER A 244 -9.73 9.06 24.19
N GLU A 245 -10.86 9.64 24.59
CA GLU A 245 -12.17 9.43 23.94
C GLU A 245 -12.36 10.32 22.70
N SER A 246 -11.61 11.42 22.58
CA SER A 246 -11.73 12.35 21.44
C SER A 246 -10.91 11.92 20.22
N ILE A 247 -9.79 11.24 20.44
CA ILE A 247 -8.88 10.81 19.37
C ILE A 247 -9.28 9.41 18.93
N CYS A 248 -9.68 9.23 17.68
CA CYS A 248 -10.01 7.92 17.12
C CYS A 248 -8.73 7.16 16.72
N LYS A 249 -8.51 5.98 17.32
CA LYS A 249 -7.41 5.09 16.94
C LYS A 249 -7.89 4.14 15.85
N VAL A 250 -7.42 4.36 14.63
CA VAL A 250 -7.69 3.51 13.47
C VAL A 250 -6.71 2.35 13.47
N ILE A 251 -7.24 1.14 13.60
CA ILE A 251 -6.46 -0.08 13.77
C ILE A 251 -6.92 -1.15 12.79
N TYR A 252 -6.02 -2.08 12.48
CA TYR A 252 -6.35 -3.30 11.76
C TYR A 252 -6.18 -4.47 12.73
N ARG A 253 -7.25 -5.23 12.98
CA ARG A 253 -7.27 -6.34 13.96
C ARG A 253 -6.85 -5.89 15.35
N GLY A 254 -7.70 -5.13 16.02
CA GLY A 254 -7.41 -4.42 17.26
C GLY A 254 -7.29 -5.26 18.52
N ALA A 255 -7.88 -6.45 18.56
CA ALA A 255 -7.94 -7.25 19.79
C ALA A 255 -6.56 -7.59 20.40
N PRO A 256 -5.55 -8.04 19.63
CA PRO A 256 -4.19 -8.25 20.15
C PRO A 256 -3.57 -6.98 20.73
N LEU A 257 -3.77 -5.82 20.07
CA LEU A 257 -3.25 -4.54 20.55
C LEU A 257 -3.88 -4.15 21.90
N ALA A 258 -5.21 -4.26 22.01
CA ALA A 258 -5.92 -3.94 23.23
C ALA A 258 -5.45 -4.83 24.40
N GLU A 259 -5.25 -6.13 24.15
CA GLU A 259 -4.73 -7.06 25.13
C GLU A 259 -3.33 -6.68 25.62
N ILE A 260 -2.42 -6.37 24.69
CA ILE A 260 -1.05 -5.97 25.00
C ILE A 260 -1.02 -4.68 25.83
N LEU A 261 -1.77 -3.66 25.40
CA LEU A 261 -1.83 -2.37 26.09
C LEU A 261 -2.36 -2.54 27.52
N TYR A 262 -3.39 -3.36 27.70
CA TYR A 262 -3.97 -3.59 29.02
C TYR A 262 -3.06 -4.42 29.93
N LYS A 263 -2.63 -5.60 29.47
CA LYS A 263 -1.87 -6.56 30.29
C LYS A 263 -0.44 -6.10 30.59
N SER A 264 0.23 -5.48 29.62
CA SER A 264 1.65 -5.15 29.73
C SER A 264 1.92 -3.73 30.18
N TYR A 265 0.98 -2.81 29.94
CA TYR A 265 1.18 -1.37 30.19
C TYR A 265 0.07 -0.72 31.03
N SER A 266 -0.97 -1.46 31.39
CA SER A 266 -2.15 -0.92 32.10
C SER A 266 -2.76 0.29 31.38
N VAL A 267 -2.84 0.21 30.06
CA VAL A 267 -3.44 1.21 29.17
C VAL A 267 -4.79 0.68 28.67
N ARG A 268 -5.86 1.46 28.85
CA ARG A 268 -7.20 1.10 28.35
C ARG A 268 -7.44 1.76 27.00
N LEU A 269 -7.38 0.99 25.93
CA LEU A 269 -7.62 1.51 24.59
C LEU A 269 -9.09 1.99 24.46
N GLN A 270 -9.30 3.27 24.14
CA GLN A 270 -10.62 3.91 23.97
C GLN A 270 -10.82 4.41 22.53
N ASN A 271 -12.05 4.69 22.11
CA ASN A 271 -12.40 5.24 20.78
C ASN A 271 -11.56 4.65 19.62
N THR A 272 -11.87 3.41 19.25
CA THR A 272 -11.19 2.69 18.18
C THR A 272 -12.09 2.51 16.96
N PHE A 273 -11.47 2.57 15.79
CA PHE A 273 -12.08 2.11 14.55
C PHE A 273 -11.28 0.92 14.04
N ASP A 274 -11.83 -0.28 14.16
CA ASP A 274 -11.21 -1.50 13.64
C ASP A 274 -11.62 -1.71 12.17
N THR A 275 -10.65 -1.55 11.28
CA THR A 275 -10.84 -1.70 9.83
C THR A 275 -11.18 -3.13 9.40
N GLN A 276 -10.75 -4.16 10.14
CA GLN A 276 -11.14 -5.55 9.85
C GLN A 276 -12.62 -5.76 10.23
N ALA A 277 -13.03 -5.30 11.41
CA ALA A 277 -14.42 -5.41 11.84
C ALA A 277 -15.35 -4.63 10.91
N ALA A 278 -14.94 -3.43 10.48
CA ALA A 278 -15.68 -2.62 9.52
C ALA A 278 -15.80 -3.31 8.14
N ASP A 279 -14.73 -3.94 7.63
CA ASP A 279 -14.76 -4.74 6.40
C ASP A 279 -15.77 -5.90 6.52
N LEU A 280 -15.73 -6.69 7.59
CA LEU A 280 -16.68 -7.78 7.81
C LEU A 280 -18.14 -7.30 7.88
N LEU A 281 -18.40 -6.13 8.47
CA LEU A 281 -19.74 -5.53 8.50
C LEU A 281 -20.21 -5.09 7.11
N VAL A 282 -19.31 -4.54 6.29
CA VAL A 282 -19.60 -4.18 4.90
C VAL A 282 -19.89 -5.44 4.08
N GLN A 283 -19.08 -6.50 4.22
CA GLN A 283 -19.31 -7.79 3.55
C GLN A 283 -20.65 -8.40 3.94
N LYS A 284 -20.98 -8.41 5.24
CA LYS A 284 -22.27 -8.92 5.74
C LYS A 284 -23.47 -8.24 5.06
N ARG A 285 -23.35 -6.94 4.79
CA ARG A 285 -24.41 -6.14 4.18
C ARG A 285 -24.51 -6.34 2.67
N ASN A 286 -23.36 -6.48 1.99
CA ASN A 286 -23.29 -6.36 0.52
C ASN A 286 -23.00 -7.68 -0.22
N GLU A 287 -22.31 -8.62 0.43
CA GLU A 287 -21.71 -9.80 -0.21
C GLU A 287 -22.29 -11.11 0.34
N GLY A 288 -22.89 -11.11 1.54
CA GLY A 288 -23.53 -12.27 2.16
C GLY A 288 -22.54 -13.28 2.78
N ASP A 289 -21.41 -13.52 2.11
CA ASP A 289 -20.30 -14.34 2.61
C ASP A 289 -19.31 -13.48 3.42
N LEU A 290 -18.76 -14.06 4.49
CA LEU A 290 -17.77 -13.42 5.36
C LEU A 290 -16.40 -14.04 5.16
N VAL A 291 -15.46 -13.27 4.62
CA VAL A 291 -14.08 -13.65 4.40
C VAL A 291 -13.15 -12.68 5.12
N GLU A 292 -12.31 -13.20 6.01
CA GLU A 292 -11.28 -12.37 6.63
C GLU A 292 -10.21 -11.99 5.60
N ARG A 293 -10.15 -10.71 5.25
CA ARG A 293 -9.09 -10.14 4.40
C ARG A 293 -7.92 -9.66 5.24
N ASN A 294 -6.70 -9.95 4.82
CA ASN A 294 -5.51 -9.33 5.37
C ASN A 294 -5.46 -7.83 5.02
N LEU A 295 -4.58 -7.05 5.66
CA LEU A 295 -4.51 -5.60 5.41
C LEU A 295 -4.25 -5.26 3.93
N SER A 296 -3.37 -5.99 3.26
CA SER A 296 -3.05 -5.77 1.84
C SER A 296 -4.26 -6.07 0.93
N GLU A 297 -5.00 -7.14 1.24
CA GLU A 297 -6.24 -7.49 0.54
C GLU A 297 -7.33 -6.44 0.75
N CYS A 298 -7.47 -5.89 1.96
CA CYS A 298 -8.38 -4.77 2.23
C CYS A 298 -8.00 -3.55 1.39
N LEU A 299 -6.72 -3.18 1.35
CA LEU A 299 -6.25 -2.04 0.55
C LEU A 299 -6.50 -2.25 -0.94
N ALA A 300 -6.29 -3.46 -1.45
CA ALA A 300 -6.58 -3.80 -2.83
C ALA A 300 -8.08 -3.73 -3.15
N HIS A 301 -8.91 -4.28 -2.26
CA HIS A 301 -10.36 -4.33 -2.45
C HIS A 301 -11.00 -2.94 -2.38
N TYR A 302 -10.60 -2.12 -1.42
CA TYR A 302 -11.26 -0.83 -1.13
C TYR A 302 -10.63 0.38 -1.81
N LEU A 303 -9.31 0.34 -2.04
CA LEU A 303 -8.55 1.49 -2.57
C LEU A 303 -7.90 1.20 -3.93
N CYS A 304 -8.18 0.04 -4.53
CA CYS A 304 -7.61 -0.42 -5.80
C CYS A 304 -6.06 -0.42 -5.82
N LEU A 305 -5.43 -0.65 -4.66
CA LEU A 305 -3.98 -0.73 -4.56
C LEU A 305 -3.47 -2.14 -4.94
N PRO A 306 -2.19 -2.30 -5.35
CA PRO A 306 -1.64 -3.62 -5.64
C PRO A 306 -1.70 -4.53 -4.40
N ARG A 307 -2.19 -5.78 -4.58
CA ARG A 307 -2.22 -6.77 -3.48
C ARG A 307 -0.83 -7.04 -2.89
N SER A 308 0.22 -6.87 -3.69
CA SER A 308 1.60 -7.07 -3.26
C SER A 308 2.23 -5.88 -2.53
N LEU A 309 1.49 -4.78 -2.36
CA LEU A 309 2.01 -3.52 -1.82
C LEU A 309 2.66 -3.68 -0.44
N LEU A 310 2.08 -4.54 0.42
CA LEU A 310 2.54 -4.75 1.79
C LEU A 310 3.21 -6.11 2.02
N ASP A 311 3.35 -6.97 1.00
CA ASP A 311 3.84 -8.35 1.16
C ASP A 311 5.21 -8.41 1.85
N GLN A 312 6.13 -7.56 1.40
CA GLN A 312 7.47 -7.49 1.98
C GLN A 312 7.42 -7.09 3.46
N ALA A 313 6.59 -6.10 3.81
CA ALA A 313 6.46 -5.63 5.19
C ALA A 313 5.79 -6.67 6.09
N LEU A 314 4.77 -7.38 5.58
CA LEU A 314 4.04 -8.42 6.28
C LEU A 314 4.86 -9.71 6.46
N SER A 315 5.83 -9.97 5.57
CA SER A 315 6.73 -11.13 5.66
C SER A 315 7.82 -11.00 6.72
N ILE A 316 8.05 -9.80 7.26
CA ILE A 316 9.14 -9.57 8.24
C ILE A 316 8.80 -10.25 9.57
N THR A 317 9.75 -11.05 10.05
CA THR A 317 9.61 -11.77 11.31
C THR A 317 9.71 -10.83 12.52
N THR A 318 9.04 -11.19 13.61
CA THR A 318 9.13 -10.47 14.90
C THR A 318 10.57 -10.25 15.36
N ASN A 319 11.48 -11.19 15.11
CA ASN A 319 12.89 -11.07 15.51
C ASN A 319 13.59 -9.92 14.80
N GLN A 320 13.38 -9.80 13.48
CA GLN A 320 13.99 -8.73 12.68
C GLN A 320 13.49 -7.35 13.11
N TRP A 321 12.20 -7.22 13.46
CA TRP A 321 11.65 -5.97 14.01
C TRP A 321 12.27 -5.54 15.34
N ARG A 322 12.89 -6.47 16.08
CA ARG A 322 13.52 -6.21 17.38
C ARG A 322 15.01 -5.90 17.28
N GLU A 323 15.64 -6.19 16.15
CA GLU A 323 17.06 -5.88 15.96
C GLU A 323 17.29 -4.37 15.98
N ARG A 324 18.40 -3.96 16.59
CA ARG A 324 18.83 -2.57 16.70
C ARG A 324 20.30 -2.42 16.32
N PRO A 325 20.70 -1.35 15.61
CA PRO A 325 19.85 -0.25 15.12
C PRO A 325 18.84 -0.71 14.05
N LEU A 326 17.64 -0.09 14.03
CA LEU A 326 16.59 -0.50 13.11
C LEU A 326 16.97 -0.10 11.67
N ASN A 327 16.96 -1.06 10.74
CA ASN A 327 17.29 -0.82 9.34
C ASN A 327 16.31 0.19 8.69
N ASN A 328 16.82 1.09 7.84
CA ASN A 328 16.01 2.06 7.09
C ASN A 328 14.91 1.42 6.24
N GLN A 329 15.15 0.23 5.68
CA GLN A 329 14.14 -0.54 4.96
C GLN A 329 13.01 -1.01 5.88
N LEU A 330 13.34 -1.45 7.11
CA LEU A 330 12.34 -1.81 8.11
C LEU A 330 11.53 -0.58 8.57
N LYS A 331 12.17 0.58 8.72
CA LYS A 331 11.45 1.83 9.02
C LYS A 331 10.45 2.19 7.91
N LEU A 332 10.86 2.07 6.64
CA LEU A 332 9.96 2.27 5.50
C LEU A 332 8.78 1.29 5.52
N TYR A 333 9.04 0.00 5.77
CA TYR A 333 7.98 -1.00 5.88
C TYR A 333 7.02 -0.72 7.04
N ALA A 334 7.52 -0.32 8.20
CA ALA A 334 6.68 0.09 9.33
C ALA A 334 5.79 1.29 8.98
N ALA A 335 6.33 2.25 8.23
CA ALA A 335 5.55 3.38 7.74
C ALA A 335 4.46 2.95 6.74
N GLN A 336 4.79 2.07 5.79
CA GLN A 336 3.83 1.54 4.81
C GLN A 336 2.67 0.78 5.45
N LEU A 337 2.90 0.06 6.55
CA LEU A 337 1.85 -0.67 7.26
C LEU A 337 0.79 0.24 7.91
N VAL A 338 1.11 1.51 8.20
CA VAL A 338 0.22 2.42 8.93
C VAL A 338 -0.32 3.57 8.07
N VAL A 339 0.38 3.93 7.00
CA VAL A 339 0.12 5.15 6.19
C VAL A 339 -1.29 5.18 5.58
N TYR A 340 -1.83 4.01 5.23
CA TYR A 340 -3.13 3.90 4.54
C TYR A 340 -4.34 3.79 5.48
N LEU A 341 -4.13 3.56 6.79
CA LEU A 341 -5.22 3.21 7.71
C LEU A 341 -6.28 4.31 7.83
N VAL A 342 -5.87 5.57 8.00
CA VAL A 342 -6.81 6.71 8.16
C VAL A 342 -7.68 6.89 6.91
N LEU A 343 -7.09 6.69 5.72
CA LEU A 343 -7.82 6.73 4.45
C LEU A 343 -8.78 5.54 4.33
N LEU A 344 -8.31 4.33 4.63
CA LEU A 344 -9.13 3.12 4.61
C LEU A 344 -10.35 3.25 5.55
N LYS A 345 -10.15 3.80 6.76
CA LYS A 345 -11.25 4.11 7.70
C LYS A 345 -12.25 5.09 7.11
N SER A 346 -11.78 6.18 6.51
CA SER A 346 -12.65 7.19 5.90
C SER A 346 -13.54 6.57 4.82
N HIS A 347 -12.98 5.63 4.06
CA HIS A 347 -13.70 4.89 3.04
C HIS A 347 -14.71 3.88 3.62
N LEU A 348 -14.27 3.00 4.52
CA LEU A 348 -15.13 2.01 5.17
C LEU A 348 -16.28 2.67 5.93
N GLN A 349 -16.02 3.76 6.66
CA GLN A 349 -17.06 4.54 7.33
C GLN A 349 -18.11 5.08 6.35
N ARG A 350 -17.69 5.50 5.14
CA ARG A 350 -18.62 5.94 4.10
C ARG A 350 -19.51 4.79 3.62
N LEU A 351 -18.95 3.61 3.45
CA LEU A 351 -19.72 2.42 3.05
C LEU A 351 -20.72 2.00 4.14
N LEU A 352 -20.29 1.99 5.40
CA LEU A 352 -21.16 1.68 6.54
C LEU A 352 -22.34 2.67 6.63
N LEU A 353 -22.10 3.95 6.36
CA LEU A 353 -23.10 5.02 6.38
C LEU A 353 -23.75 5.30 5.01
N SER A 354 -23.58 4.42 4.03
CA SER A 354 -24.04 4.67 2.65
C SER A 354 -25.54 4.94 2.54
N ASP A 355 -26.37 4.27 3.34
CA ASP A 355 -27.82 4.50 3.39
C ASP A 355 -28.14 5.94 3.79
N PHE A 356 -27.45 6.45 4.81
CA PHE A 356 -27.58 7.83 5.24
C PHE A 356 -27.16 8.82 4.16
N TYR A 357 -26.03 8.58 3.48
CA TYR A 357 -25.60 9.45 2.38
C TYR A 357 -26.52 9.40 1.16
N ASN A 358 -27.06 8.22 0.83
CA ASN A 358 -28.04 8.06 -0.23
C ASN A 358 -29.33 8.82 0.08
N LEU A 359 -29.81 8.75 1.32
CA LEU A 359 -30.95 9.55 1.78
C LEU A 359 -30.65 11.05 1.63
N MET A 360 -29.48 11.51 2.09
CA MET A 360 -29.11 12.92 1.99
C MET A 360 -29.08 13.41 0.54
N SER A 361 -28.57 12.61 -0.41
CA SER A 361 -28.59 12.94 -1.84
C SER A 361 -30.03 13.06 -2.35
N LYS A 362 -30.88 12.07 -2.05
CA LYS A 362 -32.30 12.10 -2.46
C LYS A 362 -33.04 13.32 -1.92
N LEU A 363 -32.77 13.72 -0.67
CA LEU A 363 -33.36 14.92 -0.09
C LEU A 363 -32.90 16.20 -0.80
N GLN A 364 -31.61 16.30 -1.13
CA GLN A 364 -31.08 17.45 -1.86
C GLN A 364 -31.66 17.52 -3.28
N ASP A 365 -31.77 16.40 -3.97
CA ASP A 365 -32.34 16.34 -5.32
C ASP A 365 -33.85 16.64 -5.30
N HIS A 366 -34.57 16.18 -4.29
CA HIS A 366 -35.97 16.52 -4.10
C HIS A 366 -36.18 18.04 -3.97
N VAL A 367 -35.37 18.73 -3.15
CA VAL A 367 -35.43 20.19 -3.00
C VAL A 367 -35.14 20.93 -4.32
N ARG A 368 -34.27 20.38 -5.18
CA ARG A 368 -33.96 20.98 -6.49
C ARG A 368 -35.08 20.83 -7.52
N VAL A 369 -35.89 19.78 -7.40
CA VAL A 369 -36.92 19.41 -8.37
C VAL A 369 -38.28 20.04 -8.05
N ILE A 370 -38.57 20.33 -6.78
CA ILE A 370 -39.84 20.97 -6.41
C ILE A 370 -39.92 22.42 -6.88
N ASP A 371 -41.11 22.82 -7.34
CA ASP A 371 -41.39 24.20 -7.76
C ASP A 371 -41.41 25.19 -6.58
N ASP A 372 -41.27 26.49 -6.88
CA ASP A 372 -41.24 27.57 -5.87
C ASP A 372 -42.48 27.64 -4.96
N PHE A 373 -43.62 27.13 -5.41
CA PHE A 373 -44.86 27.11 -4.64
C PHE A 373 -44.82 25.97 -3.60
N ARG A 374 -44.42 24.77 -4.02
CA ARG A 374 -44.20 23.61 -3.14
C ARG A 374 -43.05 23.85 -2.18
N PHE A 375 -41.94 24.43 -2.64
CA PHE A 375 -40.80 24.79 -1.80
C PHE A 375 -41.19 25.81 -0.71
N ARG A 376 -42.01 26.81 -1.03
CA ARG A 376 -42.55 27.74 -0.02
C ARG A 376 -43.41 27.01 1.02
N LYS A 377 -44.29 26.10 0.58
CA LYS A 377 -45.12 25.30 1.50
C LYS A 377 -44.27 24.40 2.39
N TYR A 378 -43.23 23.77 1.83
CA TYR A 378 -42.23 22.98 2.52
C TYR A 378 -41.45 23.80 3.58
N SER A 379 -41.05 25.03 3.23
CA SER A 379 -40.29 25.92 4.12
C SER A 379 -41.13 26.55 5.24
N ILE A 380 -42.44 26.72 5.02
CA ILE A 380 -43.39 27.34 5.96
C ILE A 380 -43.99 26.30 6.93
N ALA A 381 -44.03 25.02 6.55
CA ALA A 381 -44.49 23.93 7.40
C ALA A 381 -43.52 23.67 8.57
N GLN A 382 -43.59 24.51 9.61
CA GLN A 382 -42.82 24.31 10.84
C GLN A 382 -43.31 23.05 11.56
N GLY A 383 -42.54 21.96 11.45
CA GLY A 383 -42.68 20.76 12.28
C GLY A 383 -43.49 19.60 11.70
N GLN A 384 -44.01 19.70 10.47
CA GLN A 384 -44.57 18.55 9.75
C GLN A 384 -43.54 18.03 8.73
N LEU A 385 -43.13 16.78 8.90
CA LEU A 385 -42.30 16.10 7.92
C LEU A 385 -43.11 15.91 6.64
N ASP A 386 -42.57 16.39 5.52
CA ASP A 386 -43.13 16.21 4.20
C ASP A 386 -43.34 14.71 3.87
N GLU A 387 -44.46 14.37 3.23
CA GLU A 387 -44.81 12.97 2.96
C GLU A 387 -43.78 12.26 2.05
N ASP A 388 -43.16 13.00 1.12
CA ASP A 388 -42.14 12.46 0.24
C ASP A 388 -40.86 12.16 1.02
N VAL A 389 -40.49 13.04 1.96
CA VAL A 389 -39.36 12.81 2.89
C VAL A 389 -39.62 11.61 3.80
N MET A 390 -40.84 11.47 4.34
CA MET A 390 -41.24 10.31 5.15
C MET A 390 -41.18 9.02 4.36
N SER A 391 -41.59 9.04 3.08
CA SER A 391 -41.48 7.91 2.17
C SER A 391 -40.02 7.52 1.94
N MET A 392 -39.13 8.49 1.67
CA MET A 392 -37.71 8.24 1.49
C MET A 392 -37.06 7.58 2.72
N ILE A 393 -37.38 8.05 3.93
CA ILE A 393 -36.86 7.47 5.17
C ILE A 393 -37.34 6.03 5.38
N LYS A 394 -38.60 5.73 5.04
CA LYS A 394 -39.17 4.37 5.15
C LYS A 394 -38.55 3.33 4.21
N THR A 395 -37.81 3.79 3.20
CA THR A 395 -37.13 2.92 2.22
C THR A 395 -35.67 2.62 2.56
N LEU A 396 -35.15 3.18 3.67
CA LEU A 396 -33.91 2.75 4.30
C LEU A 396 -34.17 1.52 5.18
#